data_AF-A0A316M0M2-F1
#
_entry.id   AF-A0A316M0M2-F1
#
_cell.length_a   1.000
_cell.length_b   1.000
_cell.length_c   1.000
_cell.angle_alpha   90.00
_cell.angle_beta   90.00
_cell.angle_gamma   90.00
#
_symmetry.space_group_name_H-M   'P 1'
#
loop_
_entity.id
_entity.type
_entity.pdbx_description
1 polymer ?
#
loop_
_entity_poly.entity_id
_entity_poly.type
_entity_poly.pdbx_seq_one_letter_code
_entity_poly.pdbx_strand_id
1 'polypeptide(L)'
;SDAETENLYHVQEYYRLRYTSDRIYLLNYERTMDQVFRENGNVYANNKIMLGITADEIQMEESDDGNILAFVSGNRLFSYNTVDNKMAYLFGFYDKDNKDTRTFYNMHRIKILDVSEGGNITFLVYGYMNRGRHEGEVGISAFYYDSTVNTIEELVYIPSEEPQDVIIEKVNRLSYINRDGILYLMDNQHIYGINFTERTYEMVADHLHYNGYVISDSNRMIAWQEGDSLENSQTVVLMNLNTGVQKRIEAKASETIVPIGFIEEDLIYGIVNKNDIVTDYARETVLPMYCVKIENENEGVLMTYEQENVYVLSGSVNQNQITLQRVSKSEDGTYVEIAEDQIVDAESVSLGRNTIEVVVTQNYEKIRQIVLRKEIDVNSMKQLTPKEVLFEGERSVYLRSSDEEQEQFYVYGKYGIRGIYGNEDQAVDAAESEAGVVLNSAGNYVWKKTIRSTRNQIMAIQPDMVTEERDSLAVALDTMLSYEGIMRNSAYMLQSGETIRSILEGALSECQVLDLSGCSLDAVLYYVDRDIPVLVMLQDGNAVLLIGFNEMNTVIMNPQTGTIYKMGMNDSKTWFKENGNRFITYIRNEN
;
A
#
# COMPACT_ATOMS: atom_id res chain seq x y z
N SER A 1 -32.14 -31.80 -24.65
CA SER A 1 -32.89 -30.54 -24.61
C SER A 1 -31.90 -29.48 -24.25
N ASP A 2 -31.61 -28.60 -25.20
CA ASP A 2 -30.68 -27.49 -25.07
C ASP A 2 -31.21 -26.52 -24.00
N ALA A 3 -30.84 -26.77 -22.75
CA ALA A 3 -30.82 -25.70 -21.78
C ALA A 3 -29.68 -24.80 -22.23
N GLU A 4 -30.00 -23.65 -22.83
CA GLU A 4 -29.05 -22.57 -23.01
C GLU A 4 -28.30 -22.43 -21.68
N THR A 5 -27.00 -22.73 -21.69
CA THR A 5 -26.14 -22.48 -20.54
C THR A 5 -26.09 -20.98 -20.34
N GLU A 6 -27.01 -20.44 -19.52
CA GLU A 6 -27.02 -19.04 -19.13
C GLU A 6 -25.71 -18.73 -18.43
N ASN A 7 -24.77 -18.05 -19.10
CA ASN A 7 -23.55 -17.57 -18.47
C ASN A 7 -23.91 -16.42 -17.50
N LEU A 8 -23.35 -16.47 -16.30
CA LEU A 8 -23.50 -15.41 -15.31
C LEU A 8 -22.25 -14.55 -15.31
N TYR A 9 -22.43 -13.23 -15.24
CA TYR A 9 -21.34 -12.26 -15.24
C TYR A 9 -21.52 -11.28 -14.07
N HIS A 10 -20.46 -11.05 -13.31
CA HIS A 10 -20.34 -9.89 -12.45
C HIS A 10 -19.92 -8.70 -13.28
N VAL A 11 -20.68 -7.61 -13.18
CA VAL A 11 -20.39 -6.38 -13.91
C VAL A 11 -20.28 -5.26 -12.89
N GLN A 12 -19.18 -4.53 -12.93
CA GLN A 12 -19.00 -3.31 -12.17
C GLN A 12 -18.74 -2.16 -13.15
N GLU A 13 -19.47 -1.07 -12.97
CA GLU A 13 -19.35 0.11 -13.80
C GLU A 13 -18.96 1.31 -12.92
N TYR A 14 -17.98 2.07 -13.41
CA TYR A 14 -17.51 3.29 -12.78
C TYR A 14 -17.82 4.47 -13.69
N TYR A 15 -18.43 5.51 -13.11
CA TYR A 15 -18.77 6.74 -13.81
C TYR A 15 -18.15 7.92 -13.07
N ARG A 16 -17.29 8.68 -13.74
CA ARG A 16 -16.82 9.98 -13.24
C ARG A 16 -17.62 11.09 -13.91
N LEU A 17 -18.42 11.80 -13.13
CA LEU A 17 -19.31 12.84 -13.64
C LEU A 17 -18.85 14.23 -13.18
N ARG A 18 -19.02 15.23 -14.04
CA ARG A 18 -18.93 16.65 -13.70
C ARG A 18 -20.30 17.29 -13.82
N TYR A 19 -20.81 17.79 -12.71
CA TYR A 19 -22.02 18.59 -12.67
C TYR A 19 -21.67 20.05 -12.97
N THR A 20 -22.40 20.68 -13.87
CA THR A 20 -22.41 22.13 -14.09
C THR A 20 -23.85 22.63 -14.02
N SER A 21 -24.07 23.95 -13.93
CA SER A 21 -25.41 24.52 -13.91
C SER A 21 -26.28 24.10 -15.12
N ASP A 22 -25.63 23.84 -16.26
CA ASP A 22 -26.33 23.69 -17.54
C ASP A 22 -26.36 22.25 -18.05
N ARG A 23 -25.38 21.41 -17.67
CA ARG A 23 -25.30 19.99 -18.08
C ARG A 23 -24.37 19.14 -17.21
N ILE A 24 -24.56 17.83 -17.29
CA ILE A 24 -23.65 16.83 -16.71
C ILE A 24 -22.68 16.37 -17.81
N TYR A 25 -21.38 16.33 -17.50
CA TYR A 25 -20.36 15.76 -18.39
C TYR A 25 -19.89 14.41 -17.83
N LEU A 26 -19.87 13.38 -18.67
CA LEU A 26 -19.19 12.12 -18.37
C LEU A 26 -17.68 12.31 -18.66
N LEU A 27 -16.88 12.34 -17.60
CA LEU A 27 -15.43 12.53 -17.68
C LEU A 27 -14.68 11.21 -17.87
N ASN A 28 -15.17 10.14 -17.26
CA ASN A 28 -14.63 8.80 -17.41
C ASN A 28 -15.76 7.77 -17.27
N TYR A 29 -15.68 6.69 -18.02
CA TYR A 29 -16.51 5.50 -17.88
C TYR A 29 -15.63 4.27 -18.03
N GLU A 30 -15.70 3.40 -17.03
CA GLU A 30 -15.01 2.11 -17.05
C GLU A 30 -15.99 1.02 -16.66
N ARG A 31 -15.82 -0.14 -17.29
CA ARG A 31 -16.61 -1.34 -17.00
C ARG A 31 -15.68 -2.53 -16.87
N THR A 32 -15.78 -3.24 -15.77
CA THR A 32 -15.18 -4.55 -15.58
C THR A 32 -16.27 -5.61 -15.65
N MET A 33 -15.89 -6.80 -16.11
CA MET A 33 -16.79 -7.92 -16.24
C MET A 33 -16.06 -9.22 -15.92
N ASP A 34 -16.59 -10.00 -14.98
CA ASP A 34 -16.08 -11.32 -14.61
C ASP A 34 -17.14 -12.38 -14.87
N GLN A 35 -16.84 -13.34 -15.71
CA GLN A 35 -17.63 -14.53 -15.91
C GLN A 35 -17.52 -15.43 -14.68
N VAL A 36 -18.67 -15.84 -14.16
CA VAL A 36 -18.75 -16.78 -13.05
C VAL A 36 -18.38 -18.16 -13.56
N PHE A 37 -17.20 -18.65 -13.16
CA PHE A 37 -16.73 -20.00 -13.47
C PHE A 37 -17.72 -21.07 -12.99
N ARG A 38 -17.96 -22.10 -13.80
CA ARG A 38 -18.84 -23.21 -13.44
C ARG A 38 -18.12 -24.52 -13.68
N GLU A 39 -17.70 -25.15 -12.60
CA GLU A 39 -17.02 -26.44 -12.57
C GLU A 39 -17.84 -27.56 -13.20
N ASN A 40 -19.18 -27.44 -13.21
CA ASN A 40 -20.06 -28.39 -13.88
C ASN A 40 -20.37 -28.03 -15.36
N GLY A 41 -19.75 -26.97 -15.88
CA GLY A 41 -19.94 -26.49 -17.24
C GLY A 41 -18.98 -27.11 -18.26
N ASN A 42 -19.09 -26.70 -19.52
CA ASN A 42 -18.13 -27.04 -20.57
C ASN A 42 -16.86 -26.17 -20.47
N VAL A 43 -16.12 -26.35 -19.38
CA VAL A 43 -14.96 -25.51 -19.01
C VAL A 43 -13.64 -26.26 -19.05
N TYR A 44 -13.63 -27.53 -19.47
CA TYR A 44 -12.43 -28.37 -19.52
C TYR A 44 -12.09 -28.73 -20.96
N ALA A 45 -10.84 -28.53 -21.35
CA ALA A 45 -10.38 -28.88 -22.69
C ALA A 45 -8.93 -29.38 -22.63
N ASN A 46 -8.70 -30.67 -22.94
CA ASN A 46 -7.39 -31.33 -22.83
C ASN A 46 -6.81 -31.13 -21.42
N ASN A 47 -5.71 -30.38 -21.29
CA ASN A 47 -5.05 -30.03 -20.04
C ASN A 47 -5.46 -28.65 -19.50
N LYS A 48 -6.60 -28.08 -19.94
CA LYS A 48 -6.98 -26.69 -19.66
C LYS A 48 -8.26 -26.58 -18.86
N ILE A 49 -8.26 -25.70 -17.86
CA ILE A 49 -9.46 -25.24 -17.13
C ILE A 49 -9.75 -23.82 -17.59
N MET A 50 -10.81 -23.63 -18.36
CA MET A 50 -11.22 -22.34 -18.92
C MET A 50 -12.02 -21.55 -17.88
N LEU A 51 -11.43 -20.46 -17.38
CA LEU A 51 -12.08 -19.58 -16.40
C LEU A 51 -13.03 -18.58 -17.05
N GLY A 52 -12.82 -18.30 -18.34
CA GLY A 52 -13.62 -17.34 -19.11
C GLY A 52 -13.07 -15.92 -19.00
N ILE A 53 -13.95 -14.93 -19.09
CA ILE A 53 -13.59 -13.52 -18.87
C ILE A 53 -13.40 -13.34 -17.36
N THR A 54 -12.24 -12.86 -16.92
CA THR A 54 -11.99 -12.65 -15.49
C THR A 54 -10.87 -11.63 -15.30
N ALA A 55 -10.75 -11.11 -14.07
CA ALA A 55 -9.73 -10.19 -13.61
C ALA A 55 -8.30 -10.55 -14.07
N ASP A 56 -7.43 -9.54 -14.07
CA ASP A 56 -6.11 -9.70 -14.63
C ASP A 56 -5.18 -10.61 -13.82
N GLU A 57 -5.43 -10.74 -12.52
CA GLU A 57 -4.72 -11.63 -11.62
C GLU A 57 -5.67 -12.70 -11.12
N ILE A 58 -5.24 -13.96 -11.27
CA ILE A 58 -5.94 -15.11 -10.71
C ILE A 58 -5.06 -15.65 -9.60
N GLN A 59 -5.60 -15.62 -8.38
CA GLN A 59 -4.93 -16.27 -7.28
C GLN A 59 -4.96 -17.78 -7.50
N MET A 60 -3.78 -18.37 -7.60
CA MET A 60 -3.58 -19.79 -7.78
C MET A 60 -2.34 -20.21 -7.01
N GLU A 61 -2.49 -21.24 -6.19
CA GLU A 61 -1.38 -21.89 -5.49
C GLU A 61 -1.39 -23.38 -5.83
N GLU A 62 -0.23 -24.02 -5.78
CA GLU A 62 -0.09 -25.44 -6.09
C GLU A 62 0.84 -26.15 -5.11
N SER A 63 0.69 -27.47 -5.03
CA SER A 63 1.61 -28.32 -4.27
C SER A 63 3.02 -28.28 -4.85
N ASP A 64 4.02 -28.61 -4.01
CA ASP A 64 5.44 -28.68 -4.37
C ASP A 64 5.75 -29.56 -5.59
N ASP A 65 4.85 -30.45 -6.02
CA ASP A 65 4.94 -31.28 -7.22
C ASP A 65 4.00 -30.85 -8.37
N GLY A 66 3.14 -29.86 -8.13
CA GLY A 66 2.14 -29.29 -9.05
C GLY A 66 0.96 -30.21 -9.37
N ASN A 67 0.78 -31.32 -8.64
CA ASN A 67 -0.32 -32.26 -8.88
C ASN A 67 -1.64 -31.80 -8.27
N ILE A 68 -1.60 -30.96 -7.25
CA ILE A 68 -2.79 -30.32 -6.68
C ILE A 68 -2.63 -28.82 -6.87
N LEU A 69 -3.69 -28.18 -7.33
CA LEU A 69 -3.78 -26.73 -7.31
C LEU A 69 -5.08 -26.27 -6.65
N ALA A 70 -5.04 -25.07 -6.10
CA ALA A 70 -6.20 -24.32 -5.65
C ALA A 70 -6.23 -23.00 -6.41
N PHE A 71 -7.43 -22.52 -6.76
CA PHE A 71 -7.58 -21.25 -7.46
C PHE A 71 -8.87 -20.56 -7.07
N VAL A 72 -8.84 -19.22 -7.07
CA VAL A 72 -10.00 -18.38 -6.80
C VAL A 72 -10.55 -17.86 -8.13
N SER A 73 -11.86 -18.01 -8.35
CA SER A 73 -12.55 -17.44 -9.51
C SER A 73 -13.90 -16.85 -9.11
N GLY A 74 -14.01 -15.52 -9.19
CA GLY A 74 -15.19 -14.77 -8.77
C GLY A 74 -15.49 -14.91 -7.28
N ASN A 75 -14.48 -14.79 -6.42
CA ASN A 75 -14.60 -14.99 -4.97
C ASN A 75 -15.21 -16.35 -4.56
N ARG A 76 -14.84 -17.37 -5.33
CA ARG A 76 -15.12 -18.78 -5.05
C ARG A 76 -13.84 -19.56 -5.17
N LEU A 77 -13.58 -20.41 -4.18
CA LEU A 77 -12.38 -21.23 -4.10
C LEU A 77 -12.64 -22.62 -4.65
N PHE A 78 -11.76 -23.06 -5.54
CA PHE A 78 -11.77 -24.39 -6.13
C PHE A 78 -10.43 -25.08 -5.92
N SER A 79 -10.44 -26.40 -5.92
CA SER A 79 -9.22 -27.21 -5.99
C SER A 79 -9.35 -28.28 -7.06
N TYR A 80 -8.26 -28.52 -7.78
CA TYR A 80 -8.15 -29.63 -8.72
C TYR A 80 -6.98 -30.53 -8.35
N ASN A 81 -7.29 -31.81 -8.11
CA ASN A 81 -6.32 -32.87 -7.89
C ASN A 81 -6.15 -33.68 -9.18
N THR A 82 -4.99 -33.56 -9.81
CA THR A 82 -4.66 -34.23 -11.08
C THR A 82 -4.44 -35.74 -10.94
N VAL A 83 -4.08 -36.23 -9.75
CA VAL A 83 -3.79 -37.65 -9.49
C VAL A 83 -5.08 -38.44 -9.35
N ASP A 84 -6.01 -37.91 -8.55
CA ASP A 84 -7.29 -38.54 -8.27
C ASP A 84 -8.40 -38.11 -9.24
N ASN A 85 -8.10 -37.16 -10.12
CA ASN A 85 -9.04 -36.53 -11.06
C ASN A 85 -10.29 -36.00 -10.35
N LYS A 86 -10.07 -35.13 -9.34
CA LYS A 86 -11.14 -34.54 -8.51
C LYS A 86 -11.12 -33.01 -8.66
N MET A 87 -12.28 -32.44 -8.97
CA MET A 87 -12.54 -31.01 -8.86
C MET A 87 -13.42 -30.78 -7.63
N ALA A 88 -12.95 -29.94 -6.70
CA ALA A 88 -13.67 -29.60 -5.48
C ALA A 88 -14.02 -28.11 -5.48
N TYR A 89 -15.30 -27.80 -5.27
CA TYR A 89 -15.74 -26.44 -4.93
C TYR A 89 -15.63 -26.28 -3.41
N LEU A 90 -14.61 -25.59 -2.94
CA LEU A 90 -14.28 -25.50 -1.52
C LEU A 90 -15.15 -24.45 -0.82
N PHE A 91 -15.15 -23.21 -1.30
CA PHE A 91 -15.81 -22.13 -0.58
C PHE A 91 -16.41 -21.07 -1.50
N GLY A 92 -17.53 -20.50 -1.07
CA GLY A 92 -18.08 -19.25 -1.60
C GLY A 92 -19.45 -18.91 -1.01
N PHE A 93 -19.77 -17.63 -0.91
CA PHE A 93 -21.05 -17.19 -0.33
C PHE A 93 -22.25 -17.34 -1.25
N TYR A 94 -22.02 -17.45 -2.56
CA TYR A 94 -23.06 -17.65 -3.57
C TYR A 94 -22.85 -18.97 -4.31
N ASP A 95 -23.95 -19.56 -4.77
CA ASP A 95 -23.94 -20.81 -5.53
C ASP A 95 -25.19 -20.89 -6.44
N LYS A 96 -25.54 -22.08 -6.92
CA LYS A 96 -26.72 -22.26 -7.77
C LYS A 96 -28.05 -21.95 -7.05
N ASP A 97 -28.10 -22.19 -5.75
CA ASP A 97 -29.28 -22.10 -4.87
C ASP A 97 -29.31 -20.76 -4.12
N ASN A 98 -28.19 -20.03 -4.07
CA ASN A 98 -28.01 -18.78 -3.35
C ASN A 98 -27.46 -17.70 -4.29
N LYS A 99 -28.37 -16.91 -4.88
CA LYS A 99 -28.07 -15.90 -5.92
C LYS A 99 -28.75 -14.55 -5.65
N ASP A 100 -28.78 -14.15 -4.39
CA ASP A 100 -29.35 -12.87 -3.99
C ASP A 100 -28.28 -11.78 -3.83
N THR A 101 -28.71 -10.53 -3.78
CA THR A 101 -27.82 -9.36 -3.65
C THR A 101 -26.92 -9.40 -2.42
N ARG A 102 -27.34 -10.03 -1.32
CA ARG A 102 -26.51 -10.19 -0.12
C ARG A 102 -25.41 -11.21 -0.37
N THR A 103 -25.73 -12.35 -0.99
CA THR A 103 -24.71 -13.38 -1.32
C THR A 103 -23.66 -12.89 -2.32
N PHE A 104 -24.05 -11.99 -3.22
CA PHE A 104 -23.20 -11.38 -4.24
C PHE A 104 -22.50 -10.10 -3.79
N TYR A 105 -22.65 -9.67 -2.54
CA TYR A 105 -21.96 -8.48 -2.06
C TYR A 105 -20.44 -8.71 -2.09
N ASN A 106 -19.73 -7.96 -2.93
CA ASN A 106 -18.38 -8.31 -3.38
C ASN A 106 -17.27 -7.74 -2.49
N MET A 107 -17.50 -7.76 -1.19
CA MET A 107 -16.69 -7.08 -0.17
C MET A 107 -15.95 -8.04 0.76
N HIS A 108 -15.75 -9.27 0.30
CA HIS A 108 -14.80 -10.22 0.88
C HIS A 108 -13.80 -10.63 -0.20
N ARG A 109 -12.71 -11.23 0.25
CA ARG A 109 -11.71 -11.89 -0.58
C ARG A 109 -11.39 -13.25 0.02
N ILE A 110 -10.80 -14.10 -0.80
CA ILE A 110 -10.26 -15.39 -0.38
C ILE A 110 -8.77 -15.33 -0.64
N LYS A 111 -7.94 -15.81 0.30
CA LYS A 111 -6.49 -15.94 0.11
C LYS A 111 -6.09 -17.37 0.40
N ILE A 112 -5.63 -18.10 -0.61
CA ILE A 112 -5.01 -19.41 -0.45
C ILE A 112 -3.67 -19.19 0.25
N LEU A 113 -3.43 -19.94 1.32
CA LEU A 113 -2.22 -19.80 2.13
C LEU A 113 -1.27 -21.00 1.96
N ASP A 114 -1.82 -22.20 1.81
CA ASP A 114 -1.03 -23.43 1.65
C ASP A 114 -1.82 -24.49 0.86
N VAL A 115 -1.12 -25.24 0.02
CA VAL A 115 -1.64 -26.39 -0.72
C VAL A 115 -0.70 -27.58 -0.51
N SER A 116 -1.10 -28.51 0.33
CA SER A 116 -0.27 -29.70 0.61
C SER A 116 -0.31 -30.73 -0.52
N GLU A 117 0.73 -31.56 -0.58
CA GLU A 117 0.81 -32.76 -1.44
C GLU A 117 -0.32 -33.78 -1.20
N GLY A 118 -0.92 -33.75 0.00
CA GLY A 118 -2.07 -34.59 0.34
C GLY A 118 -3.41 -34.06 -0.19
N GLY A 119 -3.43 -32.84 -0.74
CA GLY A 119 -4.63 -32.16 -1.21
C GLY A 119 -5.36 -31.35 -0.14
N ASN A 120 -4.81 -31.27 1.07
CA ASN A 120 -5.32 -30.40 2.12
C ASN A 120 -4.93 -28.96 1.81
N ILE A 121 -5.84 -28.02 2.09
CA ILE A 121 -5.69 -26.62 1.72
C ILE A 121 -6.03 -25.73 2.91
N THR A 122 -5.15 -24.77 3.21
CA THR A 122 -5.39 -23.73 4.19
C THR A 122 -5.66 -22.41 3.47
N PHE A 123 -6.71 -21.69 3.85
CA PHE A 123 -7.09 -20.44 3.20
C PHE A 123 -7.78 -19.47 4.16
N LEU A 124 -7.72 -18.19 3.84
CA LEU A 124 -8.46 -17.14 4.52
C LEU A 124 -9.70 -16.75 3.72
N VAL A 125 -10.78 -16.43 4.41
CA VAL A 125 -11.90 -15.62 3.91
C VAL A 125 -11.91 -14.36 4.75
N TYR A 126 -11.80 -13.19 4.13
CA TYR A 126 -11.60 -11.94 4.86
C TYR A 126 -12.35 -10.77 4.24
N GLY A 127 -12.71 -9.78 5.04
CA GLY A 127 -13.63 -8.69 4.70
C GLY A 127 -15.04 -8.94 5.24
N TYR A 128 -16.05 -8.49 4.53
CA TYR A 128 -17.45 -8.60 4.95
C TYR A 128 -18.03 -10.01 4.72
N MET A 129 -18.50 -10.65 5.78
CA MET A 129 -19.03 -12.00 5.75
C MET A 129 -20.50 -12.01 5.32
N ASN A 130 -20.79 -12.40 4.09
CA ASN A 130 -22.14 -12.30 3.53
C ASN A 130 -23.15 -13.28 4.14
N ARG A 131 -22.67 -14.41 4.70
CA ARG A 131 -23.50 -15.52 5.20
C ARG A 131 -22.71 -16.39 6.19
N GLY A 132 -23.43 -17.29 6.86
CA GLY A 132 -22.85 -18.30 7.73
C GLY A 132 -22.85 -17.83 9.19
N ARG A 133 -21.92 -18.37 9.99
CA ARG A 133 -21.84 -18.06 11.44
C ARG A 133 -21.55 -16.59 11.73
N HIS A 134 -20.81 -15.94 10.84
CA HIS A 134 -20.36 -14.56 10.95
C HIS A 134 -21.15 -13.61 10.05
N GLU A 135 -22.36 -13.98 9.60
CA GLU A 135 -23.14 -13.16 8.68
C GLU A 135 -23.33 -11.72 9.20
N GLY A 136 -22.86 -10.75 8.40
CA GLY A 136 -22.96 -9.33 8.71
C GLY A 136 -21.74 -8.74 9.43
N GLU A 137 -20.79 -9.57 9.83
CA GLU A 137 -19.55 -9.15 10.49
C GLU A 137 -18.43 -8.86 9.47
N VAL A 138 -17.43 -8.09 9.90
CA VAL A 138 -16.17 -7.89 9.19
C VAL A 138 -15.07 -8.59 9.99
N GLY A 139 -14.21 -9.33 9.29
CA GLY A 139 -13.11 -10.02 9.95
C GLY A 139 -12.30 -10.89 9.01
N ILE A 140 -11.48 -11.77 9.59
CA ILE A 140 -10.63 -12.75 8.90
C ILE A 140 -10.97 -14.13 9.45
N SER A 141 -11.49 -15.02 8.63
CA SER A 141 -11.74 -16.42 8.99
C SER A 141 -10.72 -17.32 8.29
N ALA A 142 -9.96 -18.09 9.05
CA ALA A 142 -9.04 -19.09 8.54
C ALA A 142 -9.73 -20.45 8.46
N PHE A 143 -9.60 -21.13 7.33
CA PHE A 143 -10.21 -22.42 7.08
C PHE A 143 -9.17 -23.47 6.68
N TYR A 144 -9.48 -24.71 7.03
CA TYR A 144 -8.74 -25.90 6.60
C TYR A 144 -9.68 -26.85 5.86
N TYR A 145 -9.27 -27.26 4.66
CA TYR A 145 -9.89 -28.31 3.87
C TYR A 145 -9.11 -29.61 4.03
N ASP A 146 -9.78 -30.69 4.43
CA ASP A 146 -9.25 -32.05 4.44
C ASP A 146 -9.75 -32.81 3.21
N SER A 147 -8.83 -33.20 2.33
CA SER A 147 -9.13 -33.89 1.07
C SER A 147 -9.56 -35.35 1.26
N THR A 148 -9.14 -35.97 2.37
CA THR A 148 -9.34 -37.39 2.65
C THR A 148 -10.79 -37.65 3.05
N VAL A 149 -11.34 -36.79 3.91
CA VAL A 149 -12.73 -36.88 4.36
C VAL A 149 -13.66 -35.89 3.65
N ASN A 150 -13.11 -35.01 2.80
CA ASN A 150 -13.83 -33.99 2.05
C ASN A 150 -14.65 -33.07 2.97
N THR A 151 -13.98 -32.43 3.92
CA THR A 151 -14.59 -31.52 4.88
C THR A 151 -13.83 -30.20 4.98
N ILE A 152 -14.55 -29.13 5.28
CA ILE A 152 -13.98 -27.82 5.62
C ILE A 152 -14.27 -27.51 7.08
N GLU A 153 -13.27 -26.95 7.76
CA GLU A 153 -13.35 -26.53 9.14
C GLU A 153 -12.76 -25.12 9.28
N GLU A 154 -13.50 -24.21 9.91
CA GLU A 154 -12.96 -22.92 10.35
C GLU A 154 -11.96 -23.16 11.49
N LEU A 155 -10.72 -22.71 11.41
CA LEU A 155 -9.74 -22.88 12.48
C LEU A 155 -9.85 -21.75 13.51
N VAL A 156 -9.88 -20.52 13.02
CA VAL A 156 -9.86 -19.28 13.81
C VAL A 156 -10.68 -18.21 13.07
N TYR A 157 -11.35 -17.36 13.82
CA TYR A 157 -11.94 -16.11 13.34
C TYR A 157 -11.32 -14.91 14.06
N ILE A 158 -10.94 -13.87 13.33
CA ILE A 158 -10.41 -12.62 13.88
C ILE A 158 -11.41 -11.52 13.52
N PRO A 159 -12.31 -11.13 14.46
CA PRO A 159 -13.27 -10.06 14.21
C PRO A 159 -12.57 -8.70 14.13
N SER A 160 -13.14 -7.78 13.36
CA SER A 160 -12.73 -6.38 13.33
C SER A 160 -13.93 -5.43 13.29
N GLU A 161 -13.75 -4.25 13.88
CA GLU A 161 -14.68 -3.12 13.80
C GLU A 161 -14.33 -2.17 12.64
N GLU A 162 -13.22 -2.40 11.95
CA GLU A 162 -12.78 -1.59 10.84
C GLU A 162 -13.58 -1.87 9.56
N PRO A 163 -13.65 -0.91 8.62
CA PRO A 163 -14.25 -1.14 7.33
C PRO A 163 -13.62 -2.32 6.58
N GLN A 164 -14.44 -3.09 5.87
CA GLN A 164 -13.99 -4.28 5.13
C GLN A 164 -12.79 -4.06 4.19
N ASP A 165 -12.70 -2.87 3.59
CA ASP A 165 -11.64 -2.55 2.63
C ASP A 165 -10.30 -2.42 3.36
N VAL A 166 -10.29 -1.87 4.58
CA VAL A 166 -9.11 -1.78 5.44
C VAL A 166 -8.59 -3.18 5.78
N ILE A 167 -9.48 -4.11 6.14
CA ILE A 167 -9.11 -5.51 6.40
C ILE A 167 -8.56 -6.20 5.15
N ILE A 168 -9.16 -5.94 3.98
CA ILE A 168 -8.64 -6.47 2.72
C ILE A 168 -7.21 -5.98 2.48
N GLU A 169 -6.94 -4.70 2.71
CA GLU A 169 -5.61 -4.12 2.54
C GLU A 169 -4.59 -4.66 3.54
N LYS A 170 -4.96 -4.80 4.83
CA LYS A 170 -4.08 -5.36 5.87
C LYS A 170 -3.66 -6.80 5.57
N VAL A 171 -4.59 -7.65 5.13
CA VAL A 171 -4.29 -9.04 4.73
C VAL A 171 -3.43 -9.11 3.46
N ASN A 172 -3.63 -8.17 2.52
CA ASN A 172 -2.78 -8.07 1.33
C ASN A 172 -1.35 -7.67 1.70
N ARG A 173 -1.20 -6.70 2.60
CA ARG A 173 0.11 -6.18 3.07
C ARG A 173 0.97 -7.26 3.70
N LEU A 174 0.43 -8.03 4.64
CA LEU A 174 1.12 -9.20 5.20
C LEU A 174 0.13 -10.26 5.64
N SER A 175 0.26 -11.43 5.05
CA SER A 175 -0.32 -12.65 5.59
C SER A 175 0.51 -13.86 5.16
N TYR A 176 0.94 -14.68 6.11
CA TYR A 176 1.70 -15.89 5.84
C TYR A 176 1.41 -16.96 6.90
N ILE A 177 1.16 -18.21 6.49
CA ILE A 177 0.98 -19.34 7.42
C ILE A 177 2.21 -20.23 7.37
N ASN A 178 2.77 -20.57 8.52
CA ASN A 178 3.84 -21.56 8.58
C ASN A 178 3.29 -22.98 8.78
N ARG A 179 4.19 -23.97 8.70
CA ARG A 179 3.84 -25.39 8.84
C ARG A 179 3.33 -25.77 10.23
N ASP A 180 3.59 -24.95 11.24
CA ASP A 180 3.13 -25.15 12.62
C ASP A 180 1.73 -24.55 12.86
N GLY A 181 1.12 -23.94 11.84
CA GLY A 181 -0.21 -23.33 11.96
C GLY A 181 -0.19 -21.96 12.65
N ILE A 182 0.93 -21.23 12.57
CA ILE A 182 1.05 -19.83 13.01
C ILE A 182 0.82 -18.91 11.81
N LEU A 183 -0.27 -18.17 11.83
CA LEU A 183 -0.58 -17.14 10.86
C LEU A 183 0.06 -15.82 11.29
N TYR A 184 0.96 -15.30 10.47
CA TYR A 184 1.49 -13.96 10.62
C TYR A 184 0.59 -12.97 9.90
N LEU A 185 0.17 -11.90 10.58
CA LEU A 185 -0.56 -10.77 10.01
C LEU A 185 0.08 -9.47 10.43
N MET A 186 0.10 -8.49 9.53
CA MET A 186 0.42 -7.11 9.90
C MET A 186 -0.88 -6.35 10.12
N ASP A 187 -0.98 -5.73 11.29
CA ASP A 187 -2.07 -4.83 11.60
C ASP A 187 -1.48 -3.54 12.19
N ASN A 188 -1.73 -2.44 11.48
CA ASN A 188 -1.10 -1.14 11.71
C ASN A 188 0.43 -1.23 11.73
N GLN A 189 1.05 -0.97 12.86
CA GLN A 189 2.50 -1.00 13.05
C GLN A 189 2.96 -2.24 13.83
N HIS A 190 2.15 -3.28 13.85
CA HIS A 190 2.38 -4.49 14.62
C HIS A 190 2.38 -5.72 13.71
N ILE A 191 3.19 -6.70 14.05
CA ILE A 191 3.12 -8.04 13.46
C ILE A 191 2.61 -8.99 14.53
N TYR A 192 1.53 -9.70 14.23
CA TYR A 192 0.94 -10.70 15.10
C TYR A 192 1.24 -12.09 14.56
N GLY A 193 1.61 -13.02 15.44
CA GLY A 193 1.64 -14.45 15.17
C GLY A 193 0.45 -15.12 15.85
N ILE A 194 -0.54 -15.59 15.08
CA ILE A 194 -1.75 -16.22 15.58
C ILE A 194 -1.63 -17.75 15.47
N ASN A 195 -1.64 -18.44 16.60
CA ASN A 195 -1.59 -19.91 16.64
C ASN A 195 -3.00 -20.49 16.48
N PHE A 196 -3.25 -21.20 15.38
CA PHE A 196 -4.57 -21.79 15.11
C PHE A 196 -4.97 -22.91 16.06
N THR A 197 -3.99 -23.65 16.60
CA THR A 197 -4.26 -24.77 17.52
C THR A 197 -4.63 -24.27 18.90
N GLU A 198 -3.85 -23.33 19.42
CA GLU A 198 -4.02 -22.78 20.76
C GLU A 198 -5.06 -21.65 20.81
N ARG A 199 -5.36 -21.03 19.66
CA ARG A 199 -6.23 -19.85 19.52
C ARG A 199 -5.74 -18.70 20.38
N THR A 200 -4.44 -18.53 20.37
CA THR A 200 -3.70 -17.47 21.04
C THR A 200 -2.98 -16.66 19.98
N TYR A 201 -2.57 -15.46 20.33
CA TYR A 201 -1.68 -14.66 19.50
C TYR A 201 -0.50 -14.16 20.34
N GLU A 202 0.61 -13.92 19.67
CA GLU A 202 1.75 -13.18 20.19
C GLU A 202 2.05 -11.98 19.29
N MET A 203 2.61 -10.94 19.89
CA MET A 203 3.11 -9.79 19.17
C MET A 203 4.58 -10.05 18.82
N VAL A 204 4.86 -10.22 17.53
CA VAL A 204 6.17 -10.57 16.98
C VAL A 204 7.03 -9.33 16.81
N ALA A 205 6.41 -8.23 16.40
CA ALA A 205 7.01 -6.91 16.35
C ALA A 205 5.95 -5.86 16.71
N ASP A 206 6.44 -4.77 17.28
CA ASP A 206 5.63 -3.70 17.87
C ASP A 206 6.21 -2.34 17.46
N HIS A 207 5.36 -1.32 17.31
CA HIS A 207 5.74 0.05 16.92
C HIS A 207 6.66 0.15 15.68
N LEU A 208 6.37 -0.61 14.63
CA LEU A 208 7.09 -0.52 13.35
C LEU A 208 6.90 0.83 12.66
N HIS A 209 7.98 1.60 12.47
CA HIS A 209 7.94 2.84 11.72
C HIS A 209 7.56 2.63 10.24
N TYR A 210 6.77 3.53 9.65
CA TYR A 210 6.22 3.39 8.28
C TYR A 210 7.23 3.33 7.13
N ASN A 211 8.52 3.60 7.37
CA ASN A 211 9.62 3.39 6.41
C ASN A 211 10.75 2.53 7.01
N GLY A 212 10.50 1.90 8.16
CA GLY A 212 11.48 1.13 8.91
C GLY A 212 11.40 -0.37 8.68
N TYR A 213 10.60 -0.84 7.74
CA TYR A 213 10.48 -2.26 7.44
C TYR A 213 10.13 -2.50 5.97
N VAL A 214 10.41 -3.72 5.52
CA VAL A 214 10.14 -4.21 4.17
C VAL A 214 9.67 -5.66 4.21
N ILE A 215 8.86 -6.07 3.24
CA ILE A 215 8.24 -7.39 3.14
C ILE A 215 8.57 -7.95 1.74
N SER A 216 8.96 -9.22 1.66
CA SER A 216 9.18 -9.88 0.37
C SER A 216 7.87 -10.08 -0.39
N ASP A 217 7.89 -10.08 -1.72
CA ASP A 217 6.69 -10.27 -2.56
C ASP A 217 5.92 -11.58 -2.26
N SER A 218 6.62 -12.62 -1.80
CA SER A 218 6.03 -13.92 -1.40
C SER A 218 5.37 -13.90 -0.01
N ASN A 219 5.47 -12.80 0.73
CA ASN A 219 5.19 -12.69 2.17
C ASN A 219 5.96 -13.68 3.06
N ARG A 220 7.02 -14.32 2.58
CA ARG A 220 7.79 -15.30 3.37
C ARG A 220 8.84 -14.65 4.27
N MET A 221 9.36 -13.49 3.87
CA MET A 221 10.38 -12.75 4.60
C MET A 221 9.88 -11.36 4.95
N ILE A 222 10.32 -10.89 6.12
CA ILE A 222 10.09 -9.52 6.57
C ILE A 222 11.34 -9.04 7.29
N ALA A 223 11.69 -7.77 7.11
CA ALA A 223 12.79 -7.16 7.81
C ALA A 223 12.38 -5.80 8.38
N TRP A 224 12.77 -5.51 9.62
CA TRP A 224 12.45 -4.23 10.26
C TRP A 224 13.59 -3.70 11.13
N GLN A 225 13.67 -2.39 11.24
CA GLN A 225 14.56 -1.67 12.13
C GLN A 225 14.09 -1.79 13.58
N GLU A 226 15.03 -1.96 14.50
CA GLU A 226 14.78 -1.77 15.93
C GLU A 226 15.23 -0.39 16.42
N GLY A 227 14.49 0.14 17.38
CA GLY A 227 14.77 1.42 18.03
C GLY A 227 13.70 2.47 17.77
N ASP A 228 13.81 3.60 18.45
CA ASP A 228 12.76 4.62 18.50
C ASP A 228 12.74 5.57 17.27
N SER A 229 13.71 5.44 16.36
CA SER A 229 13.82 6.31 15.18
C SER A 229 14.62 5.66 14.05
N LEU A 230 14.28 6.02 12.81
CA LEU A 230 14.92 5.52 11.59
C LEU A 230 16.42 5.86 11.55
N GLU A 231 16.80 7.06 12.01
CA GLU A 231 18.17 7.60 11.97
C GLU A 231 19.12 7.02 13.04
N ASN A 232 18.57 6.40 14.09
CA ASN A 232 19.38 5.84 15.18
C ASN A 232 19.33 4.31 15.24
N SER A 233 18.62 3.66 14.33
CA SER A 233 18.54 2.21 14.32
C SER A 233 19.88 1.57 13.95
N GLN A 234 20.42 0.76 14.86
CA GLN A 234 21.68 0.01 14.65
C GLN A 234 21.43 -1.45 14.30
N THR A 235 20.18 -1.89 14.28
CA THR A 235 19.82 -3.29 14.05
C THR A 235 18.64 -3.36 13.12
N VAL A 236 18.76 -4.17 12.06
CA VAL A 236 17.62 -4.71 11.32
C VAL A 236 17.43 -6.16 11.74
N VAL A 237 16.20 -6.52 12.11
CA VAL A 237 15.78 -7.90 12.31
C VAL A 237 15.23 -8.42 11.00
N LEU A 238 15.84 -9.45 10.45
CA LEU A 238 15.34 -10.22 9.32
C LEU A 238 14.66 -11.48 9.86
N MET A 239 13.40 -11.72 9.50
CA MET A 239 12.64 -12.89 9.93
C MET A 239 12.14 -13.69 8.74
N ASN A 240 12.33 -15.01 8.83
CA ASN A 240 11.71 -15.97 7.94
C ASN A 240 10.40 -16.47 8.57
N LEU A 241 9.27 -16.06 8.00
CA LEU A 241 7.94 -16.37 8.53
C LEU A 241 7.59 -17.86 8.36
N ASN A 242 8.26 -18.58 7.47
CA ASN A 242 8.09 -20.03 7.34
C ASN A 242 8.70 -20.82 8.50
N THR A 243 9.82 -20.35 9.06
CA THR A 243 10.53 -21.05 10.15
C THR A 243 10.34 -20.37 11.50
N GLY A 244 9.88 -19.12 11.52
CA GLY A 244 9.85 -18.27 12.71
C GLY A 244 11.23 -17.78 13.16
N VAL A 245 12.30 -18.08 12.40
CA VAL A 245 13.68 -17.72 12.78
C VAL A 245 13.93 -16.24 12.51
N GLN A 246 14.54 -15.58 13.50
CA GLN A 246 14.99 -14.20 13.40
C GLN A 246 16.52 -14.13 13.35
N LYS A 247 17.05 -13.33 12.44
CA LYS A 247 18.46 -12.97 12.29
C LYS A 247 18.62 -11.47 12.50
N ARG A 248 19.53 -11.09 13.39
CA ARG A 248 19.83 -9.69 13.69
C ARG A 248 21.04 -9.24 12.90
N ILE A 249 20.88 -8.21 12.08
CA ILE A 249 21.94 -7.61 11.27
C ILE A 249 22.34 -6.29 11.94
N GLU A 250 23.58 -6.22 12.42
CA GLU A 250 24.07 -5.10 13.22
C GLU A 250 24.98 -4.16 12.40
N ALA A 251 24.72 -2.86 12.49
CA ALA A 251 25.61 -1.80 12.02
C ALA A 251 26.60 -1.38 13.12
N LYS A 252 27.67 -0.67 12.75
CA LYS A 252 28.59 -0.13 13.76
C LYS A 252 27.91 0.97 14.58
N ALA A 253 28.46 1.27 15.76
CA ALA A 253 27.92 2.32 16.63
C ALA A 253 27.80 3.72 15.96
N SER A 254 28.72 4.02 15.02
CA SER A 254 28.75 5.25 14.23
C SER A 254 27.87 5.22 12.98
N GLU A 255 27.12 4.14 12.78
CA GLU A 255 26.31 3.88 11.59
C GLU A 255 24.84 3.70 11.99
N THR A 256 23.95 3.84 11.01
CA THR A 256 22.56 3.35 11.05
C THR A 256 22.32 2.46 9.83
N ILE A 257 21.38 1.53 9.95
CA ILE A 257 21.06 0.52 8.94
C ILE A 257 19.61 0.68 8.51
N VAL A 258 19.36 0.74 7.20
CA VAL A 258 18.03 1.02 6.62
C VAL A 258 17.63 -0.13 5.69
N PRO A 259 16.51 -0.82 5.93
CA PRO A 259 15.99 -1.81 4.98
C PRO A 259 15.47 -1.11 3.72
N ILE A 260 15.79 -1.67 2.55
CA ILE A 260 15.42 -1.08 1.24
C ILE A 260 14.35 -1.92 0.54
N GLY A 261 14.47 -3.24 0.60
CA GLY A 261 13.52 -4.14 -0.05
C GLY A 261 14.03 -5.58 -0.06
N PHE A 262 13.37 -6.42 -0.85
CA PHE A 262 13.79 -7.79 -1.10
C PHE A 262 13.94 -8.02 -2.60
N ILE A 263 14.93 -8.81 -2.99
CA ILE A 263 14.96 -9.46 -4.30
C ILE A 263 14.78 -10.96 -4.04
N GLU A 264 13.67 -11.50 -4.52
CA GLU A 264 13.16 -12.80 -4.05
C GLU A 264 13.06 -12.83 -2.51
N GLU A 265 13.90 -13.63 -1.85
CA GLU A 265 13.96 -13.76 -0.39
C GLU A 265 15.22 -13.13 0.23
N ASP A 266 16.06 -12.48 -0.58
CA ASP A 266 17.30 -11.84 -0.15
C ASP A 266 17.07 -10.38 0.24
N LEU A 267 17.48 -10.03 1.47
CA LEU A 267 17.27 -8.70 2.01
C LEU A 267 18.26 -7.71 1.39
N ILE A 268 17.73 -6.61 0.88
CA ILE A 268 18.48 -5.44 0.46
C ILE A 268 18.42 -4.40 1.57
N TYR A 269 19.58 -3.96 2.06
CA TYR A 269 19.67 -2.92 3.08
C TYR A 269 20.86 -2.00 2.84
N GLY A 270 20.74 -0.75 3.30
CA GLY A 270 21.82 0.24 3.25
C GLY A 270 22.42 0.53 4.62
N ILE A 271 23.68 0.97 4.60
CA ILE A 271 24.40 1.47 5.77
C ILE A 271 24.70 2.95 5.58
N VAL A 272 24.36 3.73 6.60
CA VAL A 272 24.47 5.19 6.63
C VAL A 272 25.46 5.56 7.72
N ASN A 273 26.38 6.49 7.44
CA ASN A 273 27.24 7.05 8.47
C ASN A 273 26.49 8.16 9.20
N LYS A 274 26.47 8.14 10.54
CA LYS A 274 25.75 9.17 11.33
C LYS A 274 26.23 10.59 11.07
N ASN A 275 27.50 10.77 10.65
CA ASN A 275 28.04 12.09 10.29
C ASN A 275 27.60 12.58 8.90
N ASP A 276 27.05 11.69 8.08
CA ASP A 276 26.56 11.98 6.73
C ASP A 276 25.05 12.27 6.71
N ILE A 277 24.37 12.00 7.83
CA ILE A 277 22.96 12.36 8.05
C ILE A 277 22.87 13.88 8.06
N VAL A 278 22.04 14.40 7.17
CA VAL A 278 21.77 15.83 7.07
C VAL A 278 20.29 16.06 7.27
N THR A 279 19.99 17.06 8.08
CA THR A 279 18.66 17.62 8.19
C THR A 279 18.57 18.73 7.17
N ASP A 280 17.64 18.63 6.24
CA ASP A 280 17.47 19.64 5.21
C ASP A 280 16.81 20.93 5.76
N TYR A 281 16.62 21.94 4.92
CA TYR A 281 16.03 23.21 5.36
C TYR A 281 14.54 23.12 5.76
N ALA A 282 13.81 22.09 5.32
CA ALA A 282 12.47 21.77 5.80
C ALA A 282 12.50 21.02 7.16
N ARG A 283 13.70 20.71 7.64
CA ARG A 283 13.98 19.85 8.80
C ARG A 283 13.62 18.38 8.59
N GLU A 284 13.63 17.92 7.35
CA GLU A 284 13.55 16.49 7.02
C GLU A 284 14.92 15.84 7.11
N THR A 285 14.96 14.64 7.68
CA THR A 285 16.20 13.87 7.84
C THR A 285 16.47 13.07 6.58
N VAL A 286 17.57 13.37 5.89
CA VAL A 286 18.07 12.57 4.78
C VAL A 286 19.06 11.55 5.33
N LEU A 287 18.96 10.30 4.87
CA LEU A 287 19.80 9.18 5.28
C LEU A 287 20.66 8.65 4.10
N PRO A 288 21.75 9.34 3.70
CA PRO A 288 22.58 8.92 2.57
C PRO A 288 23.32 7.61 2.88
N MET A 289 22.96 6.54 2.18
CA MET A 289 23.57 5.23 2.34
C MET A 289 24.87 5.16 1.54
N TYR A 290 26.02 5.11 2.20
CA TYR A 290 27.32 5.00 1.51
C TYR A 290 27.57 3.58 0.97
N CYS A 291 26.83 2.60 1.51
CA CYS A 291 26.96 1.20 1.18
C CYS A 291 25.56 0.56 1.12
N VAL A 292 25.30 -0.25 0.09
CA VAL A 292 24.11 -1.11 -0.02
C VAL A 292 24.57 -2.57 -0.07
N LYS A 293 23.88 -3.45 0.65
CA LYS A 293 24.17 -4.88 0.72
C LYS A 293 22.95 -5.70 0.36
N ILE A 294 23.20 -6.87 -0.24
CA ILE A 294 22.21 -7.91 -0.46
C ILE A 294 22.64 -9.11 0.38
N GLU A 295 21.77 -9.56 1.27
CA GLU A 295 22.07 -10.61 2.25
C GLU A 295 20.99 -11.68 2.28
N ASN A 296 21.43 -12.92 2.06
CA ASN A 296 20.62 -14.10 2.26
C ASN A 296 20.60 -14.48 3.75
N GLU A 297 19.49 -15.04 4.22
CA GLU A 297 19.36 -15.53 5.60
C GLU A 297 20.48 -16.50 5.98
N ASN A 298 20.76 -17.48 5.10
CA ASN A 298 21.66 -18.62 5.36
C ASN A 298 23.08 -18.40 4.83
N GLU A 299 23.24 -17.77 3.67
CA GLU A 299 24.55 -17.61 3.01
C GLU A 299 25.30 -16.34 3.49
N GLY A 300 24.59 -15.40 4.12
CA GLY A 300 25.15 -14.12 4.52
C GLY A 300 25.19 -13.13 3.36
N VAL A 301 26.14 -12.19 3.40
CA VAL A 301 26.22 -11.10 2.42
C VAL A 301 26.64 -11.65 1.05
N LEU A 302 25.73 -11.57 0.08
CA LEU A 302 25.94 -11.98 -1.31
C LEU A 302 26.58 -10.87 -2.13
N MET A 303 26.18 -9.62 -1.88
CA MET A 303 26.66 -8.46 -2.62
C MET A 303 26.91 -7.26 -1.70
N THR A 304 27.91 -6.45 -2.05
CA THR A 304 28.16 -5.14 -1.46
C THR A 304 28.39 -4.13 -2.58
N TYR A 305 27.52 -3.13 -2.66
CA TYR A 305 27.60 -2.00 -3.56
C TYR A 305 28.12 -0.79 -2.76
N GLU A 306 29.28 -0.27 -3.16
CA GLU A 306 29.93 0.89 -2.54
C GLU A 306 30.79 1.59 -3.60
N GLN A 307 30.68 2.91 -3.67
CA GLN A 307 31.48 3.73 -4.58
C GLN A 307 31.94 5.00 -3.86
N GLU A 308 33.21 5.37 -4.07
CA GLU A 308 33.81 6.54 -3.42
C GLU A 308 33.04 7.83 -3.77
N ASN A 309 32.68 8.60 -2.73
CA ASN A 309 31.91 9.85 -2.81
C ASN A 309 30.51 9.73 -3.43
N VAL A 310 29.95 8.52 -3.52
CA VAL A 310 28.60 8.26 -4.03
C VAL A 310 27.76 7.61 -2.93
N TYR A 311 26.52 8.09 -2.78
CA TYR A 311 25.58 7.63 -1.78
C TYR A 311 24.26 7.26 -2.46
N VAL A 312 23.54 6.31 -1.88
CA VAL A 312 22.20 5.91 -2.31
C VAL A 312 21.18 6.55 -1.37
N LEU A 313 20.15 7.18 -1.93
CA LEU A 313 19.06 7.76 -1.15
C LEU A 313 17.88 6.79 -1.01
N SER A 314 17.60 6.02 -2.06
CA SER A 314 16.53 5.05 -2.09
C SER A 314 16.84 3.94 -3.09
N GLY A 315 16.17 2.80 -2.93
CA GLY A 315 16.17 1.71 -3.91
C GLY A 315 14.75 1.28 -4.21
N SER A 316 14.50 0.87 -5.44
CA SER A 316 13.24 0.25 -5.86
C SER A 316 13.53 -1.10 -6.51
N VAL A 317 12.74 -2.12 -6.16
CA VAL A 317 12.85 -3.46 -6.74
C VAL A 317 11.71 -3.67 -7.71
N ASN A 318 12.03 -4.15 -8.90
CA ASN A 318 11.06 -4.59 -9.90
C ASN A 318 11.51 -5.95 -10.43
N GLN A 319 10.83 -7.01 -10.00
CA GLN A 319 11.17 -8.39 -10.32
C GLN A 319 12.63 -8.70 -9.97
N ASN A 320 13.48 -8.89 -10.98
CA ASN A 320 14.90 -9.20 -10.82
C ASN A 320 15.83 -7.98 -10.93
N GLN A 321 15.28 -6.76 -10.91
CA GLN A 321 16.05 -5.53 -11.08
C GLN A 321 15.87 -4.59 -9.90
N ILE A 322 16.99 -4.14 -9.34
CA ILE A 322 17.06 -3.12 -8.29
C ILE A 322 17.55 -1.83 -8.94
N THR A 323 16.77 -0.75 -8.85
CA THR A 323 17.18 0.60 -9.29
C THR A 323 17.52 1.45 -8.08
N LEU A 324 18.73 2.03 -8.07
CA LEU A 324 19.26 2.84 -6.97
C LEU A 324 19.30 4.32 -7.35
N GLN A 325 18.64 5.17 -6.55
CA GLN A 325 18.75 6.62 -6.68
C GLN A 325 20.00 7.11 -5.98
N ARG A 326 20.83 7.89 -6.69
CA ARG A 326 22.19 8.22 -6.25
C ARG A 326 22.43 9.72 -6.15
N VAL A 327 23.28 10.08 -5.18
CA VAL A 327 23.84 11.42 -5.01
C VAL A 327 25.35 11.37 -4.85
N SER A 328 26.03 12.43 -5.22
CA SER A 328 27.44 12.66 -4.89
C SER A 328 27.59 13.76 -3.85
N LYS A 329 28.55 13.61 -2.93
CA LYS A 329 28.85 14.63 -1.92
C LYS A 329 29.82 15.68 -2.48
N SER A 330 29.39 16.94 -2.48
CA SER A 330 30.18 18.11 -2.90
C SER A 330 31.22 18.51 -1.84
N GLU A 331 32.19 19.35 -2.22
CA GLU A 331 33.25 19.85 -1.32
C GLU A 331 32.71 20.66 -0.13
N ASP A 332 31.54 21.28 -0.28
CA ASP A 332 30.83 22.02 0.76
C ASP A 332 29.97 21.13 1.67
N GLY A 333 29.96 19.82 1.44
CA GLY A 333 29.20 18.84 2.20
C GLY A 333 27.75 18.64 1.74
N THR A 334 27.32 19.33 0.67
CA THR A 334 25.98 19.13 0.09
C THR A 334 25.91 17.88 -0.78
N TYR A 335 24.71 17.31 -0.93
CA TYR A 335 24.46 16.17 -1.83
C TYR A 335 23.82 16.64 -3.13
N VAL A 336 24.35 16.18 -4.26
CA VAL A 336 23.87 16.51 -5.60
C VAL A 336 23.45 15.24 -6.32
N GLU A 337 22.25 15.21 -6.89
CA GLU A 337 21.75 14.07 -7.68
C GLU A 337 22.69 13.73 -8.84
N ILE A 338 22.91 12.43 -9.03
CA ILE A 338 23.64 11.87 -10.16
C ILE A 338 22.79 10.77 -10.82
N ALA A 339 23.25 10.26 -11.96
CA ALA A 339 22.51 9.20 -12.67
C ALA A 339 22.25 7.98 -11.77
N GLU A 340 21.06 7.40 -11.87
CA GLU A 340 20.69 6.15 -11.20
C GLU A 340 21.63 5.00 -11.59
N ASP A 341 21.67 3.94 -10.78
CA ASP A 341 22.32 2.67 -11.13
C ASP A 341 21.35 1.50 -11.03
N GLN A 342 21.72 0.37 -11.62
CA GLN A 342 20.90 -0.83 -11.65
C GLN A 342 21.70 -2.08 -11.29
N ILE A 343 21.17 -2.87 -10.37
CA ILE A 343 21.65 -4.22 -10.06
C ILE A 343 20.63 -5.19 -10.64
N VAL A 344 21.09 -6.14 -11.45
CA VAL A 344 20.23 -7.17 -12.06
C VAL A 344 20.62 -8.52 -11.50
N ASP A 345 19.63 -9.24 -10.97
CA ASP A 345 19.79 -10.62 -10.58
C ASP A 345 19.69 -11.54 -11.82
N ALA A 346 20.66 -12.44 -11.92
CA ALA A 346 20.81 -13.36 -13.02
C ALA A 346 20.05 -14.68 -12.81
N GLU A 347 19.52 -14.92 -11.61
CA GLU A 347 18.68 -16.09 -11.36
C GLU A 347 17.33 -15.96 -12.05
N SER A 348 16.85 -17.09 -12.57
CA SER A 348 15.56 -17.18 -13.24
C SER A 348 14.48 -17.55 -12.23
N VAL A 349 13.47 -16.69 -12.11
CA VAL A 349 12.27 -16.96 -11.30
C VAL A 349 11.71 -18.35 -11.67
N SER A 350 11.63 -19.26 -10.71
CA SER A 350 11.01 -20.56 -10.93
C SER A 350 9.51 -20.38 -11.06
N LEU A 351 8.99 -20.40 -12.29
CA LEU A 351 7.56 -20.44 -12.52
C LEU A 351 6.97 -21.72 -11.93
N GLY A 352 5.77 -21.62 -11.34
CA GLY A 352 4.95 -22.77 -10.99
C GLY A 352 4.81 -23.75 -12.16
N ARG A 353 4.59 -25.01 -11.85
CA ARG A 353 4.46 -26.11 -12.82
C ARG A 353 3.23 -25.98 -13.68
N ASN A 354 2.13 -25.47 -13.11
CA ASN A 354 0.93 -25.08 -13.83
C ASN A 354 0.98 -23.57 -14.09
N THR A 355 0.35 -23.12 -15.18
CA THR A 355 0.45 -21.71 -15.63
C THR A 355 -0.91 -21.15 -15.97
N ILE A 356 -1.03 -19.82 -15.94
CA ILE A 356 -2.22 -19.11 -16.40
C ILE A 356 -1.93 -18.55 -17.80
N GLU A 357 -2.73 -18.95 -18.78
CA GLU A 357 -2.68 -18.43 -20.14
C GLU A 357 -3.80 -17.41 -20.38
N VAL A 358 -3.48 -16.34 -21.11
CA VAL A 358 -4.45 -15.41 -21.68
C VAL A 358 -4.62 -15.74 -23.16
N VAL A 359 -5.85 -16.03 -23.57
CA VAL A 359 -6.18 -16.38 -24.96
C VAL A 359 -7.10 -15.34 -25.57
N VAL A 360 -6.77 -14.92 -26.79
CA VAL A 360 -7.67 -14.07 -27.59
C VAL A 360 -8.65 -14.93 -28.37
N THR A 361 -9.94 -14.69 -28.19
CA THR A 361 -11.06 -15.38 -28.85
C THR A 361 -11.89 -14.38 -29.66
N GLN A 362 -12.65 -14.89 -30.63
CA GLN A 362 -13.49 -14.04 -31.48
C GLN A 362 -14.67 -13.39 -30.73
N ASN A 363 -15.26 -14.11 -29.77
CA ASN A 363 -16.50 -13.68 -29.11
C ASN A 363 -16.28 -12.99 -27.75
N TYR A 364 -15.20 -13.34 -27.04
CA TYR A 364 -14.95 -12.87 -25.68
C TYR A 364 -13.70 -12.01 -25.55
N GLU A 365 -13.08 -11.63 -26.68
CA GLU A 365 -11.78 -10.96 -26.71
C GLU A 365 -10.75 -11.72 -25.88
N LYS A 366 -10.47 -11.34 -24.64
CA LYS A 366 -9.52 -12.06 -23.76
C LYS A 366 -10.26 -12.98 -22.79
N ILE A 367 -9.87 -14.25 -22.77
CA ILE A 367 -10.23 -15.20 -21.71
C ILE A 367 -8.97 -15.68 -21.00
N ARG A 368 -9.13 -16.11 -19.75
CA ARG A 368 -8.06 -16.75 -18.98
C ARG A 368 -8.35 -18.23 -18.80
N GLN A 369 -7.29 -19.03 -18.80
CA GLN A 369 -7.36 -20.45 -18.56
C GLN A 369 -6.14 -20.94 -17.78
N ILE A 370 -6.35 -21.91 -16.90
CA ILE A 370 -5.27 -22.61 -16.23
C ILE A 370 -4.81 -23.75 -17.13
N VAL A 371 -3.50 -23.84 -17.37
CA VAL A 371 -2.86 -24.90 -18.15
C VAL A 371 -2.13 -25.82 -17.20
N LEU A 372 -2.59 -27.07 -17.20
CA LEU A 372 -2.07 -28.13 -16.37
C LEU A 372 -0.95 -28.88 -17.08
N ARG A 373 -0.06 -29.49 -16.30
CA ARG A 373 0.95 -30.42 -16.84
C ARG A 373 0.37 -31.69 -17.45
N LYS A 374 -0.79 -32.12 -16.95
CA LYS A 374 -1.44 -33.38 -17.31
C LYS A 374 -2.79 -33.11 -17.96
N GLU A 375 -3.19 -33.98 -18.88
CA GLU A 375 -4.53 -33.94 -19.46
C GLU A 375 -5.60 -34.24 -18.41
N ILE A 376 -6.76 -33.61 -18.57
CA ILE A 376 -7.94 -33.79 -17.74
C ILE A 376 -8.80 -34.87 -18.39
N ASP A 377 -9.03 -35.97 -17.68
CA ASP A 377 -10.04 -36.95 -18.10
C ASP A 377 -11.42 -36.50 -17.61
N VAL A 378 -12.06 -35.62 -18.38
CA VAL A 378 -13.35 -35.01 -18.04
C VAL A 378 -14.45 -36.07 -17.79
N ASN A 379 -14.36 -37.23 -18.43
CA ASN A 379 -15.39 -38.27 -18.33
C ASN A 379 -15.36 -39.01 -16.99
N SER A 380 -14.19 -39.13 -16.36
CA SER A 380 -14.02 -39.81 -15.06
C SER A 380 -13.88 -38.84 -13.89
N MET A 381 -13.84 -37.53 -14.16
CA MET A 381 -13.62 -36.50 -13.15
C MET A 381 -14.74 -36.49 -12.11
N LYS A 382 -14.34 -36.49 -10.84
CA LYS A 382 -15.27 -36.40 -9.70
C LYS A 382 -15.45 -34.96 -9.28
N GLN A 383 -16.70 -34.54 -9.16
CA GLN A 383 -17.07 -33.23 -8.62
C GLN A 383 -17.38 -33.38 -7.13
N LEU A 384 -16.69 -32.60 -6.31
CA LEU A 384 -16.80 -32.64 -4.85
C LEU A 384 -17.30 -31.31 -4.31
N THR A 385 -18.16 -31.40 -3.31
CA THR A 385 -18.52 -30.28 -2.44
C THR A 385 -18.30 -30.77 -1.02
N PRO A 386 -17.37 -30.18 -0.26
CA PRO A 386 -17.08 -30.60 1.10
C PRO A 386 -18.25 -30.30 2.02
N LYS A 387 -18.33 -31.06 3.12
CA LYS A 387 -19.22 -30.74 4.23
C LYS A 387 -18.49 -29.83 5.22
N GLU A 388 -19.22 -28.92 5.84
CA GLU A 388 -18.69 -28.11 6.93
C GLU A 388 -18.68 -28.92 8.24
N VAL A 389 -17.56 -28.90 8.97
CA VAL A 389 -17.45 -29.45 10.31
C VAL A 389 -18.11 -28.47 11.29
N LEU A 390 -19.20 -28.90 11.91
CA LEU A 390 -19.84 -28.10 12.95
C LEU A 390 -19.04 -28.19 14.24
N PHE A 391 -18.55 -27.04 14.69
CA PHE A 391 -17.94 -26.88 16.01
C PHE A 391 -18.88 -26.14 16.95
N GLU A 392 -19.11 -26.68 18.15
CA GLU A 392 -19.86 -26.02 19.22
C GLU A 392 -18.86 -25.30 20.15
N GLY A 393 -18.74 -23.98 20.01
CA GLY A 393 -17.83 -23.15 20.79
C GLY A 393 -17.34 -21.92 20.02
N GLU A 394 -16.49 -21.14 20.65
CA GLU A 394 -15.92 -19.92 20.06
C GLU A 394 -14.55 -20.20 19.42
N ARG A 395 -14.32 -19.63 18.24
CA ARG A 395 -13.05 -19.65 17.49
C ARG A 395 -12.44 -18.26 17.33
N SER A 396 -13.01 -17.28 18.01
CA SER A 396 -12.58 -15.88 17.95
C SER A 396 -11.22 -15.68 18.62
N VAL A 397 -10.33 -14.97 17.94
CA VAL A 397 -9.10 -14.40 18.51
C VAL A 397 -9.18 -12.88 18.35
N TYR A 398 -9.21 -12.17 19.47
CA TYR A 398 -9.29 -10.71 19.49
C TYR A 398 -7.88 -10.13 19.58
N LEU A 399 -7.42 -9.52 18.49
CA LEU A 399 -6.17 -8.77 18.50
C LEU A 399 -6.37 -7.48 19.30
N ARG A 400 -5.43 -7.17 20.18
CA ARG A 400 -5.42 -5.88 20.88
C ARG A 400 -4.65 -4.87 20.05
N SER A 401 -5.30 -3.75 19.73
CA SER A 401 -4.62 -2.54 19.29
C SER A 401 -3.85 -1.92 20.46
N SER A 402 -2.77 -1.21 20.15
CA SER A 402 -2.08 -0.36 21.13
C SER A 402 -2.83 0.96 21.28
N ASP A 403 -2.72 1.62 22.44
CA ASP A 403 -3.33 2.94 22.66
C ASP A 403 -2.56 4.08 21.93
N GLU A 404 -1.43 3.76 21.29
CA GLU A 404 -0.49 4.70 20.65
C GLU A 404 -0.39 4.44 19.14
N GLU A 405 -1.53 4.38 18.45
CA GLU A 405 -1.53 4.29 16.99
C GLU A 405 -1.17 5.64 16.37
N GLN A 406 -0.14 5.65 15.52
CA GLN A 406 0.17 6.81 14.68
C GLN A 406 -0.96 7.03 13.67
N GLU A 407 -1.15 8.29 13.28
CA GLU A 407 -2.11 8.68 12.25
C GLU A 407 -1.91 7.88 10.96
N GLN A 408 -3.02 7.52 10.31
CA GLN A 408 -3.02 6.77 9.05
C GLN A 408 -3.79 7.52 7.98
N PHE A 409 -3.33 7.35 6.75
CA PHE A 409 -3.94 7.92 5.56
C PHE A 409 -4.42 6.80 4.63
N TYR A 410 -5.73 6.78 4.41
CA TYR A 410 -6.42 5.78 3.61
C TYR A 410 -6.64 6.32 2.21
N VAL A 411 -6.03 5.69 1.23
CA VAL A 411 -6.15 6.09 -0.17
C VAL A 411 -7.23 5.27 -0.85
N TYR A 412 -8.28 5.93 -1.33
CA TYR A 412 -9.36 5.29 -2.07
C TYR A 412 -9.30 5.69 -3.55
N GLY A 413 -9.26 4.67 -4.41
CA GLY A 413 -9.36 4.81 -5.86
C GLY A 413 -10.76 4.48 -6.38
N LYS A 414 -10.85 4.26 -7.68
CA LYS A 414 -12.11 3.92 -8.39
C LYS A 414 -12.79 2.63 -7.91
N TYR A 415 -12.04 1.67 -7.38
CA TYR A 415 -12.53 0.32 -7.05
C TYR A 415 -12.40 -0.05 -5.57
N GLY A 416 -12.23 0.94 -4.68
CA GLY A 416 -12.06 0.74 -3.25
C GLY A 416 -10.71 1.29 -2.77
N ILE A 417 -10.29 0.84 -1.60
CA ILE A 417 -8.99 1.20 -1.03
C ILE A 417 -7.85 0.75 -1.97
N ARG A 418 -6.78 1.53 -2.00
CA ARG A 418 -5.56 1.26 -2.78
C ARG A 418 -4.33 1.10 -1.90
N GLY A 419 -4.36 1.63 -0.68
CA GLY A 419 -3.27 1.54 0.27
C GLY A 419 -3.56 2.31 1.54
N ILE A 420 -2.78 2.00 2.58
CA ILE A 420 -2.74 2.68 3.87
C ILE A 420 -1.32 3.17 4.09
N TYR A 421 -1.17 4.47 4.35
CA TYR A 421 0.11 5.15 4.44
C TYR A 421 0.25 5.86 5.79
N GLY A 422 1.47 5.93 6.30
CA GLY A 422 1.77 6.72 7.51
C GLY A 422 2.18 8.16 7.22
N ASN A 423 2.45 8.49 5.96
CA ASN A 423 2.92 9.81 5.54
C ASN A 423 1.92 10.46 4.56
N GLU A 424 1.69 11.76 4.74
CA GLU A 424 0.74 12.55 3.94
C GLU A 424 1.14 12.62 2.46
N ASP A 425 2.42 12.85 2.18
CA ASP A 425 2.97 12.98 0.84
C ASP A 425 2.76 11.70 0.02
N GLN A 426 3.14 10.54 0.58
CA GLN A 426 2.98 9.24 -0.07
C GLN A 426 1.51 8.94 -0.36
N ALA A 427 0.62 9.28 0.57
CA ALA A 427 -0.82 9.09 0.40
C ALA A 427 -1.38 9.99 -0.71
N VAL A 428 -0.96 11.26 -0.75
CA VAL A 428 -1.40 12.24 -1.76
C VAL A 428 -0.87 11.87 -3.15
N ASP A 429 0.39 11.46 -3.27
CA ASP A 429 0.99 11.03 -4.52
C ASP A 429 0.32 9.75 -5.06
N ALA A 430 0.07 8.77 -4.20
CA ALA A 430 -0.70 7.58 -4.55
C ALA A 430 -2.11 7.94 -5.03
N ALA A 431 -2.82 8.80 -4.29
CA ALA A 431 -4.15 9.25 -4.67
C ALA A 431 -4.15 10.07 -5.97
N GLU A 432 -3.11 10.86 -6.24
CA GLU A 432 -3.00 11.62 -7.48
C GLU A 432 -2.88 10.70 -8.69
N SER A 433 -2.02 9.68 -8.61
CA SER A 433 -1.81 8.70 -9.70
C SER A 433 -3.10 7.93 -10.05
N GLU A 434 -3.92 7.65 -9.04
CA GLU A 434 -5.17 6.91 -9.16
C GLU A 434 -6.40 7.81 -9.43
N ALA A 435 -6.20 9.13 -9.45
CA ALA A 435 -7.28 10.12 -9.44
C ALA A 435 -8.31 9.87 -8.31
N GLY A 436 -7.80 9.47 -7.14
CA GLY A 436 -8.54 9.05 -5.97
C GLY A 436 -8.73 10.13 -4.90
N VAL A 437 -8.81 9.67 -3.65
CA VAL A 437 -9.09 10.42 -2.43
C VAL A 437 -8.17 9.93 -1.31
N VAL A 438 -7.74 10.84 -0.43
CA VAL A 438 -7.06 10.53 0.83
C VAL A 438 -7.98 10.90 1.99
N LEU A 439 -8.21 9.95 2.90
CA LEU A 439 -8.90 10.16 4.18
C LEU A 439 -7.93 9.95 5.35
N ASN A 440 -8.08 10.71 6.42
CA ASN A 440 -7.38 10.43 7.69
C ASN A 440 -8.17 9.43 8.56
N SER A 441 -7.66 9.05 9.73
CA SER A 441 -8.32 8.08 10.62
C SER A 441 -9.68 8.55 11.18
N ALA A 442 -9.90 9.87 11.23
CA ALA A 442 -11.19 10.45 11.60
C ALA A 442 -12.23 10.44 10.44
N GLY A 443 -11.82 10.06 9.24
CA GLY A 443 -12.66 10.09 8.03
C GLY A 443 -12.72 11.45 7.33
N ASN A 444 -11.84 12.40 7.70
CA ASN A 444 -11.76 13.71 7.06
C ASN A 444 -11.01 13.62 5.73
N TYR A 445 -11.43 14.43 4.75
CA TYR A 445 -10.74 14.54 3.46
C TYR A 445 -9.43 15.30 3.62
N VAL A 446 -8.31 14.58 3.53
CA VAL A 446 -6.96 15.18 3.46
C VAL A 446 -6.70 15.73 2.06
N TRP A 447 -7.07 14.95 1.04
CA TRP A 447 -6.91 15.32 -0.35
C TRP A 447 -7.94 14.61 -1.23
N LYS A 448 -8.31 15.21 -2.37
CA LYS A 448 -9.13 14.53 -3.38
C LYS A 448 -8.88 15.08 -4.78
N LYS A 449 -8.88 14.19 -5.77
CA LYS A 449 -8.87 14.60 -7.18
C LYS A 449 -10.23 15.18 -7.58
N THR A 450 -10.35 16.48 -7.38
CA THR A 450 -11.49 17.28 -7.85
C THR A 450 -11.13 18.10 -9.08
N ILE A 451 -12.16 18.59 -9.79
CA ILE A 451 -11.96 19.72 -10.68
C ILE A 451 -11.67 20.93 -9.81
N ARG A 452 -10.50 21.49 -10.02
CA ARG A 452 -10.10 22.76 -9.43
C ARG A 452 -10.79 23.92 -10.16
N SER A 453 -11.06 25.03 -9.48
CA SER A 453 -11.52 26.25 -10.15
C SER A 453 -10.53 26.67 -11.24
N THR A 454 -10.95 27.42 -12.26
CA THR A 454 -10.03 27.91 -13.30
C THR A 454 -9.05 28.98 -12.77
N ARG A 455 -9.39 29.58 -11.62
CA ARG A 455 -8.55 30.50 -10.86
C ARG A 455 -9.02 30.56 -9.42
N ASN A 456 -8.09 30.77 -8.50
CA ASN A 456 -8.37 31.25 -7.15
C ASN A 456 -7.22 32.13 -6.65
N GLN A 457 -7.48 33.05 -5.73
CA GLN A 457 -6.45 33.79 -4.99
C GLN A 457 -6.97 34.21 -3.63
N ILE A 458 -6.18 33.94 -2.59
CA ILE A 458 -6.47 34.32 -1.20
C ILE A 458 -6.20 35.82 -1.04
N MET A 459 -7.21 36.63 -1.32
CA MET A 459 -7.10 38.11 -1.30
C MET A 459 -6.87 38.69 0.10
N ALA A 460 -7.15 37.91 1.15
CA ALA A 460 -6.93 38.32 2.54
C ALA A 460 -5.44 38.41 2.89
N ILE A 461 -4.58 37.65 2.21
CA ILE A 461 -3.13 37.68 2.43
C ILE A 461 -2.56 38.92 1.73
N GLN A 462 -1.95 39.79 2.54
CA GLN A 462 -1.26 41.00 2.07
C GLN A 462 0.26 40.77 2.02
N PRO A 463 1.00 41.56 1.22
CA PRO A 463 2.46 41.52 1.26
C PRO A 463 2.97 41.92 2.65
N ASP A 464 3.92 41.14 3.18
CA ASP A 464 4.75 41.46 4.34
C ASP A 464 6.20 41.14 3.95
N MET A 465 7.16 41.75 4.64
CA MET A 465 8.58 41.64 4.31
C MET A 465 9.44 41.27 5.50
N VAL A 466 10.59 40.67 5.19
CA VAL A 466 11.64 40.39 6.18
C VAL A 466 12.07 41.66 6.92
N THR A 467 12.40 41.50 8.19
CA THR A 467 12.99 42.54 9.05
C THR A 467 14.27 42.01 9.69
N GLU A 468 15.01 42.83 10.44
CA GLU A 468 16.19 42.35 11.18
C GLU A 468 15.85 41.23 12.19
N GLU A 469 14.59 41.16 12.61
CA GLU A 469 14.10 40.24 13.65
C GLU A 469 13.33 39.04 13.07
N ARG A 470 12.85 39.12 11.82
CA ARG A 470 12.01 38.11 11.16
C ARG A 470 12.56 37.77 9.78
N ASP A 471 13.02 36.54 9.60
CA ASP A 471 13.39 36.01 8.29
C ASP A 471 12.17 35.65 7.44
N SER A 472 12.40 35.16 6.23
CA SER A 472 11.30 34.88 5.28
C SER A 472 10.39 33.75 5.76
N LEU A 473 10.93 32.76 6.47
CA LEU A 473 10.16 31.67 7.08
C LEU A 473 9.25 32.19 8.20
N ALA A 474 9.79 32.99 9.11
CA ALA A 474 9.01 33.59 10.19
C ALA A 474 7.86 34.46 9.65
N VAL A 475 8.12 35.27 8.61
CA VAL A 475 7.09 36.09 7.96
C VAL A 475 6.02 35.22 7.29
N ALA A 476 6.41 34.14 6.61
CA ALA A 476 5.46 33.21 5.99
C ALA A 476 4.55 32.53 7.02
N LEU A 477 5.12 32.04 8.14
CA LEU A 477 4.36 31.44 9.24
C LEU A 477 3.42 32.43 9.92
N ASP A 478 3.92 33.62 10.27
CA ASP A 478 3.10 34.68 10.88
C ASP A 478 1.94 35.07 9.96
N THR A 479 2.16 35.09 8.64
CA THR A 479 1.13 35.38 7.64
C THR A 479 0.07 34.27 7.57
N MET A 480 0.48 33.00 7.57
CA MET A 480 -0.46 31.86 7.60
C MET A 480 -1.30 31.83 8.88
N LEU A 481 -0.68 32.07 10.03
CA LEU A 481 -1.37 32.11 11.33
C LEU A 481 -2.32 33.31 11.41
N SER A 482 -1.88 34.48 10.95
CA SER A 482 -2.71 35.69 10.93
C SER A 482 -3.92 35.54 10.02
N TYR A 483 -3.80 34.77 8.93
CA TYR A 483 -4.92 34.44 8.06
C TYR A 483 -6.01 33.61 8.79
N GLU A 484 -5.62 32.72 9.70
CA GLU A 484 -6.53 32.01 10.62
C GLU A 484 -6.90 32.82 11.87
N GLY A 485 -6.56 34.11 11.91
CA GLY A 485 -6.88 35.01 13.04
C GLY A 485 -6.00 34.84 14.27
N ILE A 486 -4.85 34.17 14.15
CA ILE A 486 -3.92 33.90 15.25
C ILE A 486 -2.68 34.77 15.10
N MET A 487 -2.38 35.55 16.14
CA MET A 487 -1.10 36.27 16.24
C MET A 487 -0.09 35.47 17.08
N ARG A 488 1.05 35.18 16.48
CA ARG A 488 2.23 34.55 17.09
C ARG A 488 3.49 35.31 16.68
N ASN A 489 4.59 35.03 17.38
CA ASN A 489 5.92 35.48 16.99
C ASN A 489 6.72 34.24 16.58
N SER A 490 6.55 33.83 15.32
CA SER A 490 7.16 32.60 14.82
C SER A 490 8.69 32.70 14.82
N ALA A 491 9.26 33.90 14.67
CA ALA A 491 10.71 34.11 14.75
C ALA A 491 11.28 33.68 16.10
N TYR A 492 10.63 34.04 17.21
CA TYR A 492 11.06 33.61 18.55
C TYR A 492 10.96 32.09 18.72
N MET A 493 9.85 31.49 18.25
CA MET A 493 9.61 30.03 18.36
C MET A 493 10.65 29.22 17.57
N LEU A 494 10.94 29.65 16.34
CA LEU A 494 11.98 29.07 15.50
C LEU A 494 13.37 29.20 16.16
N GLN A 495 13.68 30.36 16.76
CA GLN A 495 14.94 30.57 17.51
C GLN A 495 15.04 29.69 18.76
N SER A 496 13.92 29.34 19.39
CA SER A 496 13.88 28.38 20.50
C SER A 496 13.95 26.91 20.07
N GLY A 497 14.03 26.64 18.77
CA GLY A 497 14.21 25.30 18.22
C GLY A 497 12.92 24.60 17.78
N GLU A 498 11.76 25.26 17.85
CA GLU A 498 10.49 24.68 17.37
C GLU A 498 10.52 24.45 15.85
N THR A 499 9.81 23.43 15.37
CA THR A 499 9.70 23.09 13.94
C THR A 499 8.50 23.79 13.32
N ILE A 500 8.43 23.84 11.98
CA ILE A 500 7.27 24.39 11.27
C ILE A 500 5.99 23.67 11.71
N ARG A 501 6.04 22.33 11.74
CA ARG A 501 4.94 21.48 12.17
C ARG A 501 4.51 21.77 13.61
N SER A 502 5.45 21.81 14.57
CA SER A 502 5.09 22.05 15.97
C SER A 502 4.50 23.45 16.21
N ILE A 503 5.00 24.48 15.51
CA ILE A 503 4.46 25.84 15.57
C ILE A 503 3.01 25.87 15.07
N LEU A 504 2.75 25.24 13.91
CA LEU A 504 1.42 25.22 13.32
C LEU A 504 0.45 24.36 14.14
N GLU A 505 0.84 23.17 14.58
CA GLU A 505 0.00 22.28 15.43
C GLU A 505 -0.31 22.93 16.78
N GLY A 506 0.68 23.59 17.40
CA GLY A 506 0.49 24.29 18.67
C GLY A 506 -0.38 25.55 18.56
N ALA A 507 -0.50 26.14 17.37
CA ALA A 507 -1.31 27.33 17.12
C ALA A 507 -2.71 27.01 16.57
N LEU A 508 -2.84 25.99 15.70
CA LEU A 508 -4.03 25.63 14.96
C LEU A 508 -4.70 24.37 15.54
N SER A 509 -5.26 24.48 16.75
CA SER A 509 -5.79 23.32 17.49
C SER A 509 -6.96 22.58 16.81
N GLU A 510 -7.62 23.20 15.83
CA GLU A 510 -8.74 22.60 15.06
C GLU A 510 -8.31 22.21 13.63
N CYS A 511 -7.01 22.18 13.36
CA CYS A 511 -6.46 21.80 12.07
C CYS A 511 -5.51 20.62 12.20
N GLN A 512 -5.39 19.87 11.11
CA GLN A 512 -4.31 18.92 10.91
C GLN A 512 -3.27 19.54 10.00
N VAL A 513 -2.02 19.63 10.46
CA VAL A 513 -0.89 20.11 9.67
C VAL A 513 -0.43 18.99 8.74
N LEU A 514 -0.16 19.33 7.49
CA LEU A 514 0.24 18.38 6.45
C LEU A 514 1.61 18.76 5.92
N ASP A 515 2.52 17.78 5.92
CA ASP A 515 3.77 17.85 5.18
C ASP A 515 3.59 17.17 3.82
N LEU A 516 3.66 17.96 2.75
CA LEU A 516 3.45 17.52 1.38
C LEU A 516 4.74 17.66 0.58
N SER A 517 5.88 17.58 1.27
CA SER A 517 7.18 17.57 0.63
C SER A 517 7.26 16.43 -0.40
N GLY A 518 7.79 16.72 -1.59
CA GLY A 518 7.82 15.79 -2.71
C GLY A 518 6.58 15.83 -3.63
N CYS A 519 5.40 16.17 -3.11
CA CYS A 519 4.15 16.24 -3.87
C CYS A 519 4.23 17.20 -5.06
N SER A 520 3.42 16.96 -6.09
CA SER A 520 3.39 17.83 -7.26
C SER A 520 2.76 19.21 -6.98
N LEU A 521 3.17 20.24 -7.74
CA LEU A 521 2.47 21.54 -7.72
C LEU A 521 0.96 21.38 -8.00
N ASP A 522 0.59 20.46 -8.87
CA ASP A 522 -0.82 20.21 -9.21
C ASP A 522 -1.61 19.67 -8.01
N ALA A 523 -0.99 18.82 -7.19
CA ALA A 523 -1.55 18.28 -5.96
C ALA A 523 -1.79 19.38 -4.92
N VAL A 524 -0.80 20.25 -4.65
CA VAL A 524 -0.92 21.27 -3.58
C VAL A 524 -1.84 22.44 -3.93
N LEU A 525 -2.08 22.69 -5.22
CA LEU A 525 -3.08 23.66 -5.66
C LEU A 525 -4.52 23.27 -5.26
N TYR A 526 -4.75 22.03 -4.81
CA TYR A 526 -6.00 21.61 -4.15
C TYR A 526 -6.35 22.45 -2.92
N TYR A 527 -5.34 22.79 -2.10
CA TYR A 527 -5.48 23.55 -0.86
C TYR A 527 -5.70 25.03 -1.16
N VAL A 528 -4.93 25.56 -2.12
CA VAL A 528 -5.07 26.95 -2.58
C VAL A 528 -6.46 27.22 -3.16
N ASP A 529 -7.07 26.25 -3.86
CA ASP A 529 -8.45 26.33 -4.35
C ASP A 529 -9.51 26.37 -3.24
N ARG A 530 -9.14 26.01 -2.00
CA ARG A 530 -9.98 26.02 -0.79
C ARG A 530 -9.67 27.18 0.14
N ASP A 531 -8.98 28.19 -0.38
CA ASP A 531 -8.51 29.33 0.37
C ASP A 531 -7.61 28.91 1.56
N ILE A 532 -6.73 27.94 1.34
CA ILE A 532 -5.70 27.52 2.30
C ILE A 532 -4.33 27.81 1.68
N PRO A 533 -3.49 28.67 2.30
CA PRO A 533 -2.16 28.97 1.79
C PRO A 533 -1.22 27.77 1.94
N VAL A 534 -0.27 27.65 1.00
CA VAL A 534 0.78 26.63 1.06
C VAL A 534 2.12 27.32 1.26
N LEU A 535 2.82 26.96 2.33
CA LEU A 535 4.19 27.37 2.58
C LEU A 535 5.13 26.55 1.71
N VAL A 536 6.03 27.24 1.01
CA VAL A 536 7.04 26.61 0.17
C VAL A 536 8.42 26.93 0.71
N MET A 537 9.15 25.90 1.13
CA MET A 537 10.55 26.03 1.54
C MET A 537 11.47 25.91 0.33
N LEU A 538 12.46 26.80 0.25
CA LEU A 538 13.48 26.83 -0.79
C LEU A 538 14.80 26.23 -0.27
N GLN A 539 15.66 25.78 -1.17
CA GLN A 539 16.95 25.18 -0.83
C GLN A 539 17.95 26.17 -0.23
N ASP A 540 17.74 27.46 -0.38
CA ASP A 540 18.57 28.50 0.24
C ASP A 540 18.11 28.88 1.66
N GLY A 541 17.12 28.15 2.20
CA GLY A 541 16.52 28.39 3.51
C GLY A 541 15.44 29.49 3.50
N ASN A 542 15.16 30.12 2.36
CA ASN A 542 14.06 31.06 2.26
C ASN A 542 12.71 30.36 2.14
N ALA A 543 11.64 31.08 2.50
CA ALA A 543 10.27 30.62 2.33
C ALA A 543 9.43 31.62 1.52
N VAL A 544 8.47 31.08 0.77
CA VAL A 544 7.42 31.86 0.10
C VAL A 544 6.04 31.25 0.39
N LEU A 545 4.97 32.00 0.17
CA LEU A 545 3.61 31.47 0.22
C LEU A 545 3.00 31.38 -1.18
N LEU A 546 2.53 30.19 -1.55
CA LEU A 546 1.65 29.98 -2.68
C LEU A 546 0.22 30.27 -2.24
N ILE A 547 -0.38 31.32 -2.81
CA ILE A 547 -1.67 31.88 -2.34
C ILE A 547 -2.71 32.02 -3.45
N GLY A 548 -2.38 31.60 -4.67
CA GLY A 548 -3.33 31.66 -5.77
C GLY A 548 -2.79 31.03 -7.05
N PHE A 549 -3.69 30.90 -8.03
CA PHE A 549 -3.38 30.43 -9.36
C PHE A 549 -4.48 30.86 -10.36
N ASN A 550 -4.16 30.74 -11.65
CA ASN A 550 -5.08 30.71 -12.76
C ASN A 550 -4.57 29.70 -13.80
N GLU A 551 -5.24 29.60 -14.94
CA GLU A 551 -4.86 28.66 -16.03
C GLU A 551 -3.39 28.79 -16.48
N MET A 552 -2.80 29.97 -16.36
CA MET A 552 -1.46 30.27 -16.90
C MET A 552 -0.41 30.52 -15.82
N ASN A 553 -0.79 30.85 -14.59
CA ASN A 553 0.14 31.36 -13.57
C ASN A 553 -0.24 30.91 -12.16
N THR A 554 0.76 30.81 -11.30
CA THR A 554 0.61 30.83 -9.84
C THR A 554 0.69 32.27 -9.32
N VAL A 555 0.27 32.49 -8.07
CA VAL A 555 0.40 33.75 -7.32
C VAL A 555 1.20 33.46 -6.06
N ILE A 556 2.35 34.12 -5.94
CA ILE A 556 3.33 33.87 -4.89
C ILE A 556 3.52 35.16 -4.09
N MET A 557 3.41 35.05 -2.76
CA MET A 557 3.82 36.08 -1.81
C MET A 557 5.26 35.79 -1.41
N ASN A 558 6.16 36.74 -1.64
CA ASN A 558 7.59 36.59 -1.37
C ASN A 558 8.05 37.58 -0.29
N PRO A 559 8.26 37.10 0.95
CA PRO A 559 8.75 37.90 2.07
C PRO A 559 10.09 38.60 1.84
N GLN A 560 11.00 38.05 1.02
CA GLN A 560 12.29 38.68 0.73
C GLN A 560 12.13 40.02 0.01
N THR A 561 11.11 40.13 -0.82
CA THR A 561 10.84 41.34 -1.61
C THR A 561 9.69 42.17 -1.08
N GLY A 562 8.88 41.62 -0.17
CA GLY A 562 7.63 42.26 0.28
C GLY A 562 6.59 42.38 -0.84
N THR A 563 6.62 41.47 -1.82
CA THR A 563 5.73 41.55 -2.99
C THR A 563 4.89 40.29 -3.19
N ILE A 564 3.72 40.48 -3.79
CA ILE A 564 2.92 39.42 -4.37
C ILE A 564 3.04 39.53 -5.89
N TYR A 565 3.48 38.47 -6.55
CA TYR A 565 3.66 38.45 -8.00
C TYR A 565 3.10 37.17 -8.63
N LYS A 566 2.96 37.21 -9.95
CA LYS A 566 2.53 36.06 -10.75
C LYS A 566 3.74 35.41 -11.40
N MET A 567 3.80 34.09 -11.35
CA MET A 567 4.81 33.29 -12.01
C MET A 567 4.13 32.31 -12.96
N GLY A 568 4.70 32.07 -14.15
CA GLY A 568 4.13 31.14 -15.12
C GLY A 568 3.99 29.74 -14.51
N MET A 569 2.91 29.03 -14.82
CA MET A 569 2.60 27.74 -14.20
C MET A 569 3.74 26.72 -14.35
N ASN A 570 4.30 26.61 -15.56
CA ASN A 570 5.43 25.72 -15.84
C ASN A 570 6.71 26.18 -15.14
N ASP A 571 6.94 27.49 -15.09
CA ASP A 571 8.11 28.06 -14.40
C ASP A 571 8.04 27.77 -12.91
N SER A 572 6.86 27.91 -12.28
CA SER A 572 6.65 27.53 -10.88
C SER A 572 6.84 26.04 -10.65
N LYS A 573 6.34 25.19 -11.56
CA LYS A 573 6.52 23.74 -11.46
C LYS A 573 7.99 23.35 -11.49
N THR A 574 8.77 23.92 -12.41
CA THR A 574 10.22 23.69 -12.47
C THR A 574 10.93 24.26 -11.25
N TRP A 575 10.63 25.51 -10.87
CA TRP A 575 11.28 26.18 -9.75
C TRP A 575 11.03 25.48 -8.42
N PHE A 576 9.80 25.06 -8.13
CA PHE A 576 9.51 24.31 -6.92
C PHE A 576 10.15 22.92 -6.94
N LYS A 577 10.16 22.23 -8.09
CA LYS A 577 10.82 20.93 -8.23
C LYS A 577 12.33 21.03 -8.00
N GLU A 578 12.99 22.04 -8.56
CA GLU A 578 14.41 22.34 -8.32
C GLU A 578 14.69 22.63 -6.84
N ASN A 579 13.69 23.07 -6.07
CA ASN A 579 13.79 23.29 -4.63
C ASN A 579 13.29 22.10 -3.78
N GLY A 580 13.01 20.95 -4.40
CA GLY A 580 12.60 19.72 -3.71
C GLY A 580 11.10 19.62 -3.40
N ASN A 581 10.25 20.47 -3.99
CA ASN A 581 8.79 20.48 -3.75
C ASN A 581 8.42 20.46 -2.25
N ARG A 582 9.12 21.23 -1.42
CA ARG A 582 8.91 21.25 0.03
C ARG A 582 7.69 22.09 0.39
N PHE A 583 6.55 21.43 0.58
CA PHE A 583 5.26 22.08 0.77
C PHE A 583 4.68 21.76 2.15
N ILE A 584 4.31 22.79 2.90
CA ILE A 584 3.64 22.62 4.19
C ILE A 584 2.33 23.40 4.18
N THR A 585 1.25 22.75 4.64
CA THR A 585 -0.07 23.37 4.73
C THR A 585 -0.87 22.75 5.88
N TYR A 586 -2.16 23.01 5.94
CA TYR A 586 -3.05 22.42 6.94
C TYR A 586 -4.45 22.21 6.34
N ILE A 587 -5.24 21.36 6.99
CA ILE A 587 -6.68 21.22 6.73
C ILE A 587 -7.44 21.49 8.02
N ARG A 588 -8.62 22.07 7.89
CA ARG A 588 -9.54 22.22 9.03
C ARG A 588 -10.23 20.89 9.26
N ASN A 589 -10.34 20.47 10.52
CA ASN A 589 -11.12 19.29 10.87
C ASN A 589 -12.61 19.64 10.68
N GLU A 590 -13.16 19.31 9.52
CA GLU A 590 -14.58 19.49 9.23
C GLU A 590 -15.38 18.37 9.91
N ASN A 591 -16.00 18.67 11.06
CA ASN A 591 -17.05 17.82 11.65
C ASN A 591 -18.37 17.94 10.89
#